data_AF-A0A3B8IV66-F1
#
_entry.id   AF-A0A3B8IV66-F1
#
_cell.length_a   1.000
_cell.length_b   1.000
_cell.length_c   1.000
_cell.angle_alpha   90.00
_cell.angle_beta   90.00
_cell.angle_gamma   90.00
#
_symmetry.space_group_name_H-M   'P 1'
#
loop_
_entity.id
_entity.type
_entity.pdbx_description
1 polymer ?
#
loop_
_entity_poly.entity_id
_entity_poly.type
_entity_poly.pdbx_seq_one_letter_code
_entity_poly.pdbx_strand_id
1 'polypeptide(L)'
;MRIPTITLFLTAILLAPLWGHAQAQSDNRSDQDSLVRLEEVTIQALGGYSADFNSPGGIGKLSPREFQAAPATTWVPILNTLAGVRLEERAPASYRVSIRGSSLRAPFGVRNVKIYWNGIPLTEANNTTALNLL
;
A
#
# COMPACT_ATOMS: atom_id res chain seq x y z
N MET A 1 -70.31 69.07 -27.27
CA MET A 1 -69.53 68.24 -28.21
C MET A 1 -69.10 66.97 -27.46
N ARG A 2 -69.90 65.90 -27.53
CA ARG A 2 -69.72 64.68 -26.71
C ARG A 2 -69.09 63.59 -27.58
N ILE A 3 -67.84 63.26 -27.31
CA ILE A 3 -67.12 62.19 -28.00
C ILE A 3 -67.81 60.87 -27.61
N PRO A 4 -68.23 60.03 -28.56
CA PRO A 4 -68.97 58.82 -28.24
C PRO A 4 -68.05 57.81 -27.56
N THR A 5 -68.52 57.29 -26.42
CA THR A 5 -67.82 56.35 -25.52
C THR A 5 -67.34 55.07 -26.22
N ILE A 6 -67.92 54.75 -27.38
CA ILE A 6 -67.57 53.60 -28.22
C ILE A 6 -66.21 53.77 -28.91
N THR A 7 -65.83 54.99 -29.29
CA THR A 7 -64.54 55.22 -29.97
C THR A 7 -63.36 55.04 -29.01
N LEU A 8 -63.56 55.33 -27.72
CA LEU A 8 -62.55 55.17 -26.67
C LEU A 8 -62.26 53.69 -26.35
N PHE A 9 -63.31 52.85 -26.41
CA PHE A 9 -63.20 51.40 -26.18
C PHE A 9 -62.50 50.69 -27.34
N LEU A 10 -62.75 51.13 -28.59
CA LEU A 10 -62.11 50.53 -29.77
C LEU A 10 -60.60 50.83 -29.84
N THR A 11 -60.18 52.03 -29.41
CA THR A 11 -58.75 52.41 -29.35
C THR A 11 -57.96 51.67 -28.28
N ALA A 12 -58.60 51.25 -27.18
CA ALA A 12 -57.94 50.49 -26.11
C ALA A 12 -57.64 49.03 -26.53
N ILE A 13 -58.47 48.43 -27.38
CA ILE A 13 -58.34 47.04 -27.84
C ILE A 13 -57.26 46.92 -28.94
N LEU A 14 -57.09 47.94 -29.77
CA LEU A 14 -56.07 47.95 -30.84
C LEU A 14 -54.63 48.18 -30.35
N LEU A 15 -54.43 48.66 -29.11
CA LEU A 15 -53.10 48.87 -28.52
C LEU A 15 -52.64 47.75 -27.56
N ALA A 16 -53.51 46.78 -27.25
CA ALA A 16 -53.23 45.71 -26.31
C ALA A 16 -52.16 44.67 -26.73
N PRO A 17 -51.87 44.38 -28.02
CA PRO A 17 -50.95 43.28 -28.35
C PRO A 17 -49.47 43.66 -28.23
N LEU A 18 -49.12 44.91 -27.90
CA LEU A 18 -47.72 45.34 -27.79
C LEU A 18 -47.02 44.96 -26.46
N TRP A 19 -47.75 44.39 -25.49
CA TRP A 19 -47.22 44.09 -24.14
C TRP A 19 -46.95 42.59 -23.90
N GLY A 20 -46.98 41.76 -24.95
CA GLY A 20 -47.00 40.30 -24.82
C GLY A 20 -45.73 39.52 -25.16
N HIS A 21 -44.64 40.14 -25.64
CA HIS A 21 -43.48 39.40 -26.18
C HIS A 21 -42.15 39.83 -25.55
N ALA A 22 -41.96 39.53 -24.27
CA ALA A 22 -40.64 39.55 -23.65
C ALA A 22 -40.53 38.41 -22.64
N GLN A 23 -40.29 37.19 -23.13
CA GLN A 23 -39.85 36.08 -22.29
C GLN A 23 -38.32 36.02 -22.36
N ALA A 24 -37.65 36.46 -21.30
CA ALA A 24 -36.21 36.26 -21.13
C ALA A 24 -35.95 34.76 -20.90
N GLN A 25 -35.18 34.14 -21.80
CA GLN A 25 -34.81 32.74 -21.68
C GLN A 25 -33.67 32.62 -20.65
N SER A 26 -33.99 32.17 -19.44
CA SER A 26 -32.97 31.85 -18.43
C SER A 26 -32.31 30.51 -18.80
N ASP A 27 -31.04 30.57 -19.19
CA ASP A 27 -30.22 29.40 -19.54
C ASP A 27 -29.93 28.58 -18.26
N ASN A 28 -30.79 27.61 -17.96
CA ASN A 28 -30.71 26.75 -16.79
C ASN A 28 -29.76 25.56 -17.04
N ARG A 29 -28.56 25.83 -17.57
CA ARG A 29 -27.50 24.82 -17.68
C ARG A 29 -26.77 24.73 -16.34
N SER A 30 -27.23 23.83 -15.48
CA SER A 30 -26.38 23.29 -14.42
C SER A 30 -25.33 22.39 -15.09
N ASP A 31 -24.20 22.96 -15.49
CA ASP A 31 -22.98 22.17 -15.72
C ASP A 31 -22.62 21.53 -14.38
N GLN A 32 -23.08 20.29 -14.20
CA GLN A 32 -22.70 19.45 -13.08
C GLN A 32 -21.21 19.13 -13.27
N ASP A 33 -20.39 19.85 -12.52
CA ASP A 33 -18.95 19.70 -12.49
C ASP A 33 -18.57 18.22 -12.29
N SER A 34 -17.86 17.66 -13.27
CA SER A 34 -17.58 16.21 -13.37
C SER A 34 -16.43 15.79 -12.46
N LEU A 35 -16.32 16.38 -11.27
CA LEU A 35 -15.26 16.06 -10.32
C LEU A 35 -15.51 14.69 -9.69
N VAL A 36 -14.89 13.67 -10.28
CA VAL A 36 -14.78 12.34 -9.69
C VAL A 36 -13.85 12.42 -8.48
N ARG A 37 -14.43 12.35 -7.28
CA ARG A 37 -13.65 12.24 -6.05
C ARG A 37 -13.11 10.82 -5.94
N LEU A 38 -11.82 10.66 -6.25
CA LEU A 38 -11.10 9.41 -6.08
C LEU A 38 -11.05 9.04 -4.59
N GLU A 39 -11.22 7.76 -4.30
CA GLU A 39 -11.07 7.24 -2.94
C GLU A 39 -9.59 7.31 -2.54
N GLU A 40 -9.33 7.79 -1.33
CA GLU A 40 -7.97 7.88 -0.80
C GLU A 40 -7.44 6.46 -0.58
N VAL A 41 -6.39 6.09 -1.33
CA VAL A 41 -5.69 4.82 -1.14
C VAL A 41 -4.50 5.05 -0.20
N THR A 42 -4.62 4.59 1.04
CA THR A 42 -3.49 4.61 1.98
C THR A 42 -2.47 3.55 1.58
N ILE A 43 -1.32 3.97 1.09
CA ILE A 43 -0.18 3.06 0.85
C ILE A 43 0.56 2.89 2.18
N GLN A 44 0.45 1.70 2.79
CA GLN A 44 1.32 1.36 3.91
C GLN A 44 2.75 1.15 3.40
N ALA A 45 3.67 1.99 3.85
CA ALA A 45 5.09 1.82 3.62
C ALA A 45 5.53 0.47 4.21
N LEU A 46 6.28 -0.30 3.41
CA LEU A 46 6.83 -1.59 3.77
C LEU A 46 7.58 -1.48 5.12
N GLY A 47 7.00 -1.99 6.20
CA GLY A 47 7.54 -1.79 7.54
C GLY A 47 6.62 -2.15 8.70
N GLY A 48 5.31 -2.33 8.46
CA GLY A 48 4.44 -2.98 9.43
C GLY A 48 4.82 -4.45 9.56
N TYR A 49 4.98 -4.94 10.81
CA TYR A 49 4.95 -6.37 11.11
C TYR A 49 3.54 -6.88 10.82
N SER A 50 3.22 -7.07 9.53
CA SER A 50 2.01 -7.78 9.16
C SER A 50 2.20 -9.22 9.63
N ALA A 51 1.38 -9.64 10.59
CA ALA A 51 1.27 -11.05 10.99
C ALA A 51 0.94 -11.94 9.78
N ASP A 52 0.36 -11.32 8.76
CA ASP A 52 0.12 -11.90 7.46
C ASP A 52 1.36 -11.73 6.58
N PHE A 53 1.85 -12.86 6.06
CA PHE A 53 2.94 -12.98 5.08
C PHE A 53 2.59 -12.35 3.70
N ASN A 54 1.79 -11.28 3.69
CA ASN A 54 1.34 -10.54 2.52
C ASN A 54 2.38 -9.49 2.13
N SER A 55 3.57 -9.96 1.77
CA SER A 55 4.65 -9.13 1.23
C SER A 55 4.94 -9.57 -0.20
N PRO A 56 5.26 -8.66 -1.13
CA PRO A 56 5.69 -9.01 -2.48
C PRO A 56 7.06 -9.73 -2.52
N GLY A 57 7.73 -9.93 -1.38
CA GLY A 57 8.98 -10.67 -1.26
C GLY A 57 8.81 -12.16 -1.00
N GLY A 58 9.82 -12.96 -1.34
CA GLY A 58 9.84 -14.39 -1.01
C GLY A 58 10.07 -14.61 0.48
N ILE A 59 9.16 -15.32 1.15
CA ILE A 59 9.21 -15.59 2.60
C ILE A 59 9.27 -17.11 2.84
N GLY A 60 10.19 -17.53 3.70
CA GLY A 60 10.25 -18.90 4.24
C GLY A 60 9.81 -18.91 5.70
N LYS A 61 8.96 -19.88 6.07
CA LYS A 61 8.50 -20.07 7.46
C LYS A 61 8.86 -21.47 7.91
N LEU A 62 9.34 -21.56 9.15
CA LEU A 62 9.54 -22.81 9.86
C LEU A 62 8.57 -22.84 11.05
N SER A 63 7.80 -23.91 11.16
CA SER A 63 6.89 -24.18 12.25
C SER A 63 7.62 -24.81 13.44
N PRO A 64 7.06 -24.69 14.67
CA PRO A 64 7.62 -25.36 15.83
C PRO A 64 7.76 -26.88 15.66
N ARG A 65 6.85 -27.52 14.92
CA ARG A 65 6.92 -28.97 14.64
C ARG A 65 8.12 -29.32 13.77
N GLU A 66 8.43 -28.51 12.77
CA GLU A 66 9.62 -28.74 11.92
C GLU A 66 10.91 -28.56 12.72
N PHE A 67 10.95 -27.60 13.65
CA PHE A 67 12.07 -27.45 14.60
C PHE A 67 12.22 -28.66 15.53
N GLN A 68 11.11 -29.23 16.03
CA GLN A 68 11.13 -30.42 16.89
C GLN A 68 11.57 -31.70 16.15
N ALA A 69 11.41 -31.74 14.82
CA ALA A 69 11.85 -32.87 14.01
C ALA A 69 13.37 -32.88 13.77
N ALA A 70 14.04 -31.74 13.95
CA ALA A 70 15.49 -31.62 13.81
C ALA A 70 16.20 -31.86 15.16
N PRO A 71 17.46 -32.32 15.15
CA PRO A 71 18.27 -32.42 16.36
C PRO A 71 18.39 -31.06 17.07
N ALA A 72 18.22 -31.05 18.40
CA ALA A 72 18.32 -29.82 19.19
C ALA A 72 19.74 -29.23 19.29
N THR A 73 20.76 -29.95 18.79
CA THR A 73 22.16 -29.55 18.87
C THR A 73 22.60 -28.61 17.75
N THR A 74 21.87 -28.52 16.64
CA THR A 74 22.26 -27.69 15.50
C THR A 74 21.05 -27.27 14.66
N TRP A 75 21.08 -26.05 14.15
CA TRP A 75 20.03 -25.54 13.24
C TRP A 75 20.34 -25.75 11.76
N VAL A 76 21.52 -26.31 11.44
CA VAL A 76 21.96 -26.58 10.07
C VAL A 76 20.92 -27.35 9.25
N PRO A 77 20.42 -28.53 9.68
CA PRO A 77 19.52 -29.32 8.85
C PRO A 77 18.16 -28.63 8.64
N ILE A 78 17.66 -27.92 9.65
CA ILE A 78 16.35 -27.28 9.60
C ILE A 78 16.36 -26.00 8.74
N LEU A 79 17.40 -25.17 8.86
CA LEU A 79 17.49 -23.95 8.04
C LEU A 79 17.78 -24.26 6.57
N ASN A 80 18.45 -25.39 6.30
CA ASN A 80 18.73 -25.85 4.94
C ASN A 80 17.51 -26.44 4.22
N THR A 81 16.35 -26.59 4.88
CA THR A 81 15.09 -26.95 4.18
C THR A 81 14.48 -25.76 3.45
N LEU A 82 14.86 -24.53 3.81
CA LEU A 82 14.35 -23.31 3.19
C LEU A 82 15.03 -23.05 1.84
N ALA A 83 14.23 -22.83 0.81
CA ALA A 83 14.74 -22.53 -0.53
C ALA A 83 15.57 -21.23 -0.54
N GLY A 84 16.76 -21.29 -1.16
CA GLY A 84 17.66 -20.15 -1.26
C GLY A 84 18.36 -19.76 0.06
N VAL A 85 18.23 -20.58 1.10
CA VAL A 85 18.97 -20.44 2.37
C VAL A 85 20.01 -21.56 2.45
N ARG A 86 21.20 -21.22 2.94
CA ARG A 86 22.27 -22.17 3.21
C ARG A 86 22.94 -21.79 4.53
N LEU A 87 22.88 -22.70 5.49
CA LEU A 87 23.62 -22.65 6.74
C LEU A 87 24.72 -23.72 6.71
N GLU A 88 25.94 -23.29 6.97
CA GLU A 88 27.11 -24.17 7.10
C GLU A 88 27.76 -23.97 8.46
N GLU A 89 28.09 -25.07 9.12
CA GLU A 89 28.89 -25.09 10.34
C GLU A 89 30.28 -25.63 10.01
N ARG A 90 31.33 -24.86 10.31
CA ARG A 90 32.72 -25.23 9.96
C ARG A 90 33.53 -25.80 11.11
N ALA A 91 33.11 -25.47 12.31
CA ALA A 91 33.63 -25.89 13.60
C ALA A 91 32.49 -25.68 14.60
N PRO A 92 32.52 -26.30 15.78
CA PRO A 92 31.49 -26.10 16.80
C PRO A 92 31.17 -24.61 17.00
N ALA A 93 29.91 -24.25 16.84
CA ALA A 93 29.40 -22.87 16.93
C ALA A 93 29.92 -21.88 15.86
N SER A 94 30.67 -22.31 14.85
CA SER A 94 31.15 -21.45 13.76
C SER A 94 30.24 -21.53 12.54
N TYR A 95 29.27 -20.62 12.48
CA TYR A 95 28.23 -20.62 11.45
C TYR A 95 28.49 -19.63 10.31
N ARG A 96 28.08 -20.04 9.11
CA ARG A 96 27.96 -19.19 7.92
C ARG A 96 26.53 -19.29 7.40
N VAL A 97 25.88 -18.14 7.24
CA VAL A 97 24.54 -18.05 6.66
C VAL A 97 24.64 -17.38 5.30
N SER A 98 24.05 -18.00 4.29
CA SER A 98 23.81 -17.37 3.00
C SER A 98 22.33 -17.39 2.65
N ILE A 99 21.83 -16.25 2.20
CA ILE A 99 20.51 -16.12 1.60
C ILE A 99 20.73 -15.61 0.18
N ARG A 100 20.29 -16.37 -0.81
CA ARG A 100 20.42 -16.05 -2.25
C ARG A 100 21.86 -15.66 -2.65
N GLY A 101 22.86 -16.35 -2.09
CA GLY A 101 24.28 -16.14 -2.44
C GLY A 101 24.99 -15.01 -1.69
N SER A 102 24.40 -14.44 -0.64
CA SER A 102 25.00 -13.34 0.16
C SER A 102 26.42 -13.63 0.73
N SER A 103 26.83 -14.90 0.82
CA SER A 103 28.12 -15.30 1.41
C SER A 103 29.32 -15.19 0.46
N LEU A 104 29.12 -14.91 -0.84
CA LEU A 104 30.20 -14.83 -1.85
C LEU A 104 31.38 -13.92 -1.47
N ARG A 105 31.14 -12.83 -0.71
CA ARG A 105 32.19 -11.92 -0.20
C ARG A 105 32.34 -11.96 1.33
N ALA A 106 31.72 -12.91 1.99
CA ALA A 106 31.73 -13.06 3.45
C ALA A 106 32.27 -14.45 3.82
N PRO A 107 33.60 -14.66 3.72
CA PRO A 107 34.22 -15.94 4.03
C PRO A 107 34.13 -16.31 5.51
N PHE A 108 33.73 -15.41 6.41
CA PHE A 108 33.61 -15.69 7.84
C PHE A 108 32.39 -15.00 8.45
N GLY A 109 31.79 -15.68 9.42
CA GLY A 109 30.62 -15.22 10.16
C GLY A 109 29.36 -15.08 9.31
N VAL A 110 28.37 -14.40 9.89
CA VAL A 110 27.14 -14.01 9.21
C VAL A 110 27.23 -12.53 8.88
N ARG A 111 27.37 -12.20 7.59
CA ARG A 111 27.42 -10.83 7.08
C ARG A 111 26.35 -10.61 6.03
N ASN A 112 25.92 -9.37 5.86
CA ASN A 112 24.90 -8.98 4.88
C ASN A 112 23.55 -9.67 5.09
N VAL A 113 23.32 -10.20 6.29
CA VAL A 113 22.07 -10.83 6.71
C VAL A 113 21.72 -10.24 8.06
N LYS A 114 20.56 -9.59 8.14
CA LYS A 114 20.04 -9.03 9.40
C LYS A 114 19.23 -10.09 10.12
N ILE A 115 19.55 -10.35 11.38
CA ILE A 115 18.90 -11.32 12.23
C ILE A 115 18.24 -10.59 13.38
N TYR A 116 16.99 -10.96 13.64
CA TYR A 116 16.16 -10.37 14.68
C TYR A 116 15.66 -11.47 15.60
N TRP A 117 15.63 -11.17 16.90
CA TRP A 117 15.01 -11.99 17.93
C TRP A 117 13.93 -11.19 18.63
N ASN A 118 12.68 -11.63 18.56
CA ASN A 118 11.52 -10.90 19.09
C ASN A 118 11.46 -9.42 18.63
N GLY A 119 11.82 -9.17 17.37
CA GLY A 119 11.88 -7.82 16.78
C GLY A 119 13.11 -6.99 17.15
N ILE A 120 14.00 -7.50 18.00
CA ILE A 120 15.25 -6.83 18.39
C ILE A 120 16.38 -7.30 17.47
N PRO A 121 17.13 -6.40 16.82
CA PRO A 121 18.25 -6.80 15.97
C PRO A 121 19.37 -7.41 16.81
N LEU A 122 19.80 -8.62 16.45
CA LEU A 122 21.02 -9.25 16.97
C LEU A 122 22.24 -8.91 16.11
N THR A 123 22.00 -8.38 14.91
CA THR A 123 23.06 -7.90 14.02
C THR A 123 23.61 -6.57 14.50
N GLU A 124 24.94 -6.51 14.66
CA GLU A 124 25.65 -5.30 15.05
C GLU A 124 25.64 -4.24 13.93
N ALA A 125 25.99 -3.00 14.28
CA ALA A 125 26.08 -1.88 13.34
C ALA A 125 27.07 -2.12 12.18
N ASN A 126 28.08 -2.96 12.40
CA ASN A 126 29.05 -3.39 11.39
C ASN A 126 28.50 -4.46 10.41
N ASN A 127 27.21 -4.80 10.50
CA ASN A 127 26.53 -5.80 9.70
C ASN A 127 27.08 -7.23 9.90
N THR A 128 27.47 -7.56 11.13
CA THR A 128 27.87 -8.91 11.53
C THR A 128 26.93 -9.46 12.60
N THR A 129 26.77 -10.78 12.67
CA THR A 129 26.00 -11.44 13.73
C THR A 129 26.77 -12.62 14.29
N ALA A 130 26.94 -12.62 15.62
CA ALA A 130 27.61 -13.67 16.37
C ALA A 130 26.62 -14.79 16.75
N LEU A 131 26.21 -15.61 15.78
CA LEU A 131 25.29 -16.74 16.01
C LEU A 131 25.81 -17.78 17.01
N ASN A 132 27.11 -17.80 17.25
CA ASN A 132 27.76 -18.68 18.20
C ASN A 132 27.48 -18.34 19.68
N LEU A 133 26.89 -17.17 19.95
CA LEU A 133 26.59 -16.69 21.29
C LEU A 133 25.12 -16.91 21.70
N LEU A 134 24.33 -17.53 20.83
CA LEU A 134 22.90 -17.84 21.03
C LEU A 134 22.72 -19.31 21.38
#